data_AF-A0A6J2XV41-F1
#
_entry.id   AF-A0A6J2XV41-F1
#
_cell.length_a   1.000
_cell.length_b   1.000
_cell.length_c   1.000
_cell.angle_alpha   90.00
_cell.angle_beta   90.00
_cell.angle_gamma   90.00
#
_symmetry.space_group_name_H-M   'P 1'
#
loop_
_entity.id
_entity.type
_entity.pdbx_description
1 polymer ?
#
loop_
_entity_poly.entity_id
_entity_poly.type
_entity_poly.pdbx_seq_one_letter_code
_entity_poly.pdbx_strand_id
1 'polypeptide(L)'
;MDWAVLIRKVFFGIVLLSVWSFNKYTALPNEPYQEYIPAGNDNVSKSCLVRGITLSQYQWNHYTGFFCYNYTNSARFTTKNDYNTSFPFYWPKYKANITLPISKINSSHIALFDYRDTDSLALLRESFKSDEVFVNYVKCCQEAENCCQNVMTNENIRADDESCPVIWDAWSCFPRTPVDTTTYLPCSSQAYQSPEKVCTLQSSKQCYRDPITNQSEWNQQTDYSTCAIAPVLLRRHNFHVIFLIVCISCSFPAIIIFVAIPNFRVTTRVILHRNLLIAIVTRNIMNILYKKLVIIDALLSSTYSKGVMESNSVACRVLSFLVSSSTNSTYACMLVDGYYLHKVIVRAFAKEPPIAVLYLVVAVLTFLPSIIWASILISLQATDCWAVDKNGAQWSVDSFRIAILSINTVLLLDIIRVMISKMKQGSTTRQTKAAFRATLFLIPLFGLHIFITAKKIVINDTCVAEDVYDYFRYTMEAMQGIFVAVLFCYANREVQNELRNIFRKITIQINQRFGLNIRRKTVSRRRTTTATYVQPGASGEF
;
A
#
# COMPACT_ATOMS: atom_id res chain seq x y z
N MET A 1 58.79 -27.79 22.47
CA MET A 1 59.09 -26.36 22.21
C MET A 1 57.77 -25.65 22.00
N ASP A 2 57.49 -24.71 22.88
CA ASP A 2 56.15 -24.37 23.36
C ASP A 2 55.29 -23.55 22.41
N TRP A 3 54.18 -24.15 21.96
CA TRP A 3 53.06 -23.44 21.33
C TRP A 3 52.40 -22.38 22.26
N ALA A 4 52.70 -22.41 23.56
CA ALA A 4 52.26 -21.42 24.55
C ALA A 4 53.02 -20.09 24.51
N VAL A 5 54.22 -20.04 23.91
CA VAL A 5 55.04 -18.80 23.82
C VAL A 5 54.69 -17.97 22.59
N LEU A 6 54.20 -18.59 21.51
CA LEU A 6 53.80 -17.87 20.30
C LEU A 6 52.46 -17.13 20.48
N ILE A 7 51.52 -17.70 21.24
CA ILE A 7 50.21 -17.09 21.51
C ILE A 7 50.33 -15.89 22.47
N ARG A 8 51.28 -15.91 23.42
CA ARG A 8 51.55 -14.75 24.30
C ARG A 8 52.20 -13.57 23.59
N LYS A 9 52.97 -13.78 22.52
CA LYS A 9 53.59 -12.68 21.75
C LYS A 9 52.65 -12.04 20.72
N VAL A 10 51.65 -12.77 20.22
CA VAL A 10 50.61 -12.21 19.34
C VAL A 10 49.57 -11.40 20.14
N PHE A 11 49.22 -11.83 21.36
CA PHE A 11 48.26 -11.10 22.20
C PHE A 11 48.83 -9.82 22.83
N PHE A 12 50.14 -9.75 23.13
CA PHE A 12 50.77 -8.55 23.68
C PHE A 12 51.10 -7.49 22.61
N GLY A 13 51.24 -7.90 21.34
CA GLY A 13 51.47 -7.00 20.20
C GLY A 13 50.21 -6.30 19.67
N ILE A 14 49.01 -6.78 20.05
CA ILE A 14 47.73 -6.22 19.60
C ILE A 14 47.13 -5.25 20.64
N VAL A 15 47.60 -5.28 21.89
CA VAL A 15 47.12 -4.39 22.97
C VAL A 15 47.92 -3.07 23.06
N LEU A 16 49.04 -2.95 22.33
CA LEU A 16 49.86 -1.73 22.29
C LEU A 16 49.70 -0.87 21.02
N LEU A 17 48.80 -1.25 20.10
CA LEU A 17 48.46 -0.47 18.91
C LEU A 17 47.06 0.17 18.95
N SER A 18 46.36 0.12 20.10
CA SER A 18 45.04 0.74 20.27
C SER A 18 45.04 2.01 21.13
N VAL A 19 46.20 2.64 21.37
CA VAL A 19 46.30 3.87 22.21
C VAL A 19 46.97 5.05 21.48
N TRP A 20 47.10 4.99 20.15
CA TRP A 20 47.48 6.15 19.34
C TRP A 20 46.42 6.43 18.26
N SER A 21 45.18 6.63 18.68
CA SER A 21 44.24 7.50 17.97
C SER A 21 44.17 8.82 18.71
N PHE A 22 45.12 9.71 18.43
CA PHE A 22 44.88 11.15 18.58
C PHE A 22 43.94 11.57 17.44
N ASN A 23 42.66 11.23 17.56
CA ASN A 23 41.59 11.96 16.89
C ASN A 23 40.72 12.52 18.00
N LYS A 24 40.96 13.78 18.34
CA LYS A 24 40.00 14.58 19.09
C LYS A 24 39.51 15.67 18.15
N TYR A 25 38.61 15.35 17.22
CA TYR A 25 37.81 16.35 16.52
C TYR A 25 36.48 16.62 17.25
N THR A 26 36.44 16.40 18.56
CA THR A 26 35.37 16.91 19.43
C THR A 26 35.91 18.12 20.17
N ALA A 27 35.35 19.28 19.89
CA ALA A 27 35.79 20.52 20.48
C ALA A 27 35.32 20.65 21.94
N LEU A 28 36.24 21.05 22.83
CA LEU A 28 35.98 21.30 24.25
C LEU A 28 35.45 22.74 24.41
N PRO A 29 34.29 22.96 25.06
CA PRO A 29 33.64 24.28 25.14
C PRO A 29 34.35 25.30 26.05
N ASN A 30 35.44 24.90 26.73
CA ASN A 30 36.17 25.75 27.68
C ASN A 30 37.46 26.39 27.10
N GLU A 31 37.76 26.16 25.82
CA GLU A 31 38.90 26.78 25.12
C GLU A 31 38.46 28.09 24.44
N PRO A 32 39.22 29.20 24.57
CA PRO A 32 38.82 30.51 24.04
C PRO A 32 38.96 30.64 22.51
N TYR A 33 39.74 29.78 21.85
CA TYR A 33 39.88 29.71 20.41
C TYR A 33 40.28 28.29 19.99
N GLN A 34 39.79 27.84 18.84
CA GLN A 34 40.13 26.54 18.28
C GLN A 34 40.56 26.66 16.82
N GLU A 35 41.48 25.79 16.41
CA GLU A 35 41.96 25.72 15.04
C GLU A 35 40.88 25.12 14.11
N TYR A 36 40.56 25.83 13.04
CA TYR A 36 39.66 25.34 11.99
C TYR A 36 40.43 24.50 10.99
N ILE A 37 40.11 23.21 10.93
CA ILE A 37 40.60 22.27 9.93
C ILE A 37 39.38 21.84 9.09
N PRO A 38 39.30 22.20 7.80
CA PRO A 38 38.16 21.81 6.97
C PRO A 38 38.16 20.31 6.69
N ALA A 39 37.00 19.69 6.81
CA ALA A 39 36.78 18.28 6.46
C ALA A 39 36.64 18.12 4.93
N GLY A 40 37.64 18.54 4.15
CA GLY A 40 37.63 18.45 2.69
C GLY A 40 38.37 19.59 1.98
N ASN A 41 38.43 19.50 0.64
CA ASN A 41 39.03 20.52 -0.22
C ASN A 41 37.95 21.46 -0.78
N ASP A 42 37.61 22.50 -0.02
CA ASP A 42 36.64 23.51 -0.45
C ASP A 42 37.31 24.65 -1.23
N ASN A 43 36.66 25.11 -2.32
CA ASN A 43 37.13 26.25 -3.09
C ASN A 43 36.67 27.57 -2.46
N VAL A 44 37.61 28.34 -1.91
CA VAL A 44 37.32 29.60 -1.21
C VAL A 44 36.74 30.68 -2.13
N SER A 45 37.00 30.62 -3.44
CA SER A 45 36.46 31.60 -4.41
C SER A 45 35.02 31.31 -4.84
N LYS A 46 34.45 30.16 -4.43
CA LYS A 46 33.10 29.75 -4.81
C LYS A 46 32.12 30.14 -3.71
N SER A 47 31.01 30.77 -4.12
CA SER A 47 29.91 31.13 -3.23
C SER A 47 28.62 30.47 -3.69
N CYS A 48 27.75 30.16 -2.74
CA CYS A 48 26.50 29.43 -2.95
C CYS A 48 25.37 30.11 -2.16
N LEU A 49 24.13 30.01 -2.67
CA LEU A 49 22.97 30.72 -2.13
C LEU A 49 22.06 29.79 -1.33
N VAL A 50 21.89 30.06 -0.04
CA VAL A 50 20.97 29.33 0.84
C VAL A 50 19.98 30.28 1.50
N ARG A 51 18.67 30.06 1.29
CA ARG A 51 17.59 30.87 1.87
C ARG A 51 17.80 32.40 1.78
N GLY A 52 18.40 32.89 0.69
CA GLY A 52 18.69 34.31 0.47
C GLY A 52 20.05 34.80 1.02
N ILE A 53 20.80 33.94 1.71
CA ILE A 53 22.13 34.23 2.25
C ILE A 53 23.18 33.63 1.32
N THR A 54 24.13 34.45 0.88
CA THR A 54 25.27 33.98 0.10
C THR A 54 26.39 33.55 1.06
N LEU A 55 26.80 32.28 0.97
CA LEU A 55 27.86 31.70 1.80
C LEU A 55 29.02 31.25 0.93
N SER A 56 30.23 31.38 1.46
CA SER A 56 31.42 30.79 0.82
C SER A 56 31.39 29.26 0.98
N GLN A 57 31.95 28.52 0.02
CA GLN A 57 31.90 27.06 0.00
C GLN A 57 32.44 26.41 1.30
N TYR A 58 33.47 26.98 1.93
CA TYR A 58 34.03 26.43 3.17
C TYR A 58 33.09 26.55 4.39
N GLN A 59 32.11 27.45 4.35
CA GLN A 59 31.06 27.58 5.38
C GLN A 59 29.80 26.81 5.00
N TRP A 60 29.65 26.48 3.71
CA TRP A 60 28.43 25.92 3.14
C TRP A 60 27.94 24.71 3.91
N ASN A 61 28.78 23.68 4.05
CA ASN A 61 28.38 22.41 4.66
C ASN A 61 27.94 22.60 6.12
N HIS A 62 28.61 23.46 6.90
CA HIS A 62 28.23 23.77 8.28
C HIS A 62 26.85 24.43 8.38
N TYR A 63 26.58 25.44 7.55
CA TYR A 63 25.28 26.12 7.57
C TYR A 63 24.17 25.27 6.97
N THR A 64 24.41 24.55 5.88
CA THR A 64 23.39 23.67 5.30
C THR A 64 23.11 22.47 6.18
N GLY A 65 24.11 21.90 6.85
CA GLY A 65 23.92 20.86 7.86
C GLY A 65 23.11 21.38 9.04
N PHE A 66 23.42 22.60 9.52
CA PHE A 66 22.62 23.28 10.53
C PHE A 66 21.16 23.44 10.09
N PHE A 67 20.92 23.91 8.87
CA PHE A 67 19.55 24.07 8.36
C PHE A 67 18.83 22.73 8.22
N CYS A 68 19.48 21.70 7.69
CA CYS A 68 18.93 20.33 7.63
C CYS A 68 18.56 19.85 9.04
N TYR A 69 19.40 20.07 10.04
CA TYR A 69 19.14 19.69 11.44
C TYR A 69 18.00 20.50 12.08
N ASN A 70 18.04 21.83 11.92
CA ASN A 70 17.09 22.76 12.50
C ASN A 70 15.66 22.51 11.97
N TYR A 71 15.52 22.41 10.64
CA TYR A 71 14.22 22.18 10.01
C TYR A 71 13.73 20.73 10.14
N THR A 72 14.57 19.78 10.56
CA THR A 72 14.09 18.43 10.89
C THR A 72 13.07 18.50 12.05
N ASN A 73 11.92 17.85 11.86
CA ASN A 73 10.83 17.81 12.84
C ASN A 73 11.31 17.26 14.19
N SER A 74 11.04 17.98 15.29
CA SER A 74 11.47 17.62 16.65
C SER A 74 11.03 16.20 17.08
N ALA A 75 9.93 15.67 16.54
CA ALA A 75 9.45 14.31 16.83
C ALA A 75 10.40 13.19 16.36
N ARG A 76 11.37 13.52 15.49
CA ARG A 76 12.40 12.60 14.96
C ARG A 76 13.63 12.47 15.86
N PHE A 77 13.74 13.32 16.87
CA PHE A 77 14.85 13.31 17.83
C PHE A 77 14.45 12.62 19.13
N THR A 78 15.38 11.88 19.72
CA THR A 78 15.26 11.38 21.10
C THR A 78 15.39 12.56 22.06
N THR A 79 16.37 13.42 21.80
CA THR A 79 16.55 14.71 22.45
C THR A 79 17.18 15.65 21.42
N LYS A 80 16.52 16.76 21.10
CA LYS A 80 17.07 17.75 20.16
C LYS A 80 18.04 18.63 20.94
N ASN A 81 19.33 18.54 20.61
CA ASN A 81 20.39 19.24 21.32
C ASN A 81 20.28 20.75 21.14
N ASP A 82 20.98 21.54 21.97
CA ASP A 82 21.02 22.98 21.78
C ASP A 82 21.85 23.32 20.51
N TYR A 83 21.22 24.03 19.58
CA TYR A 83 21.76 24.40 18.27
C TYR A 83 21.75 25.92 18.04
N ASN A 84 21.33 26.73 19.02
CA ASN A 84 21.25 28.18 18.89
C ASN A 84 22.61 28.88 19.16
N THR A 85 23.67 28.10 19.27
CA THR A 85 25.01 28.59 19.59
C THR A 85 25.91 28.55 18.36
N SER A 86 26.77 29.56 18.25
CA SER A 86 27.82 29.62 17.23
C SER A 86 29.15 29.80 17.93
N PHE A 87 30.22 29.27 17.34
CA PHE A 87 31.54 29.25 17.95
C PHE A 87 32.58 29.86 17.01
N PRO A 88 33.46 30.74 17.50
CA PRO A 88 34.55 31.30 16.72
C PRO A 88 35.73 30.32 16.60
N PHE A 89 36.20 30.10 15.39
CA PHE A 89 37.39 29.32 15.07
C PHE A 89 38.43 30.18 14.35
N TYR A 90 39.71 29.89 14.58
CA TYR A 90 40.82 30.50 13.86
C TYR A 90 41.25 29.61 12.70
N TRP A 91 41.33 30.15 11.48
CA TRP A 91 41.78 29.41 10.30
C TRP A 91 43.22 29.74 9.92
N PRO A 92 44.21 28.92 10.33
CA PRO A 92 45.62 29.26 10.11
C PRO A 92 46.01 29.39 8.65
N LYS A 93 45.41 28.61 7.75
CA LYS A 93 45.69 28.65 6.31
C LYS A 93 45.44 30.04 5.70
N TYR A 94 44.40 30.74 6.16
CA TYR A 94 44.02 32.06 5.64
C TYR A 94 44.15 33.19 6.67
N LYS A 95 44.66 32.88 7.88
CA LYS A 95 44.83 33.81 9.00
C LYS A 95 43.57 34.63 9.32
N ALA A 96 42.41 33.98 9.31
CA ALA A 96 41.11 34.62 9.51
C ALA A 96 40.32 33.95 10.64
N ASN A 97 39.49 34.73 11.35
CA ASN A 97 38.51 34.22 12.31
C ASN A 97 37.21 33.91 11.58
N ILE A 98 36.65 32.72 11.81
CA ILE A 98 35.38 32.27 11.24
C ILE A 98 34.43 31.89 12.37
N THR A 99 33.17 32.31 12.28
CA THR A 99 32.13 31.84 13.18
C THR A 99 31.30 30.77 12.48
N LEU A 100 31.12 29.61 13.11
CA LEU A 100 30.34 28.49 12.57
C LEU A 100 29.21 28.08 13.53
N PRO A 101 28.06 27.61 13.00
CA PRO A 101 27.00 27.04 13.82
C PRO A 101 27.47 25.72 14.45
N ILE A 102 27.12 25.49 15.71
CA ILE A 102 27.49 24.30 16.46
C ILE A 102 26.29 23.69 17.18
N SER A 103 26.35 22.39 17.43
CA SER A 103 25.45 21.72 18.38
C SER A 103 26.19 21.46 19.69
N LYS A 104 25.63 21.97 20.79
CA LYS A 104 26.14 21.68 22.13
C LYS A 104 25.50 20.38 22.63
N ILE A 105 26.31 19.32 22.69
CA ILE A 105 25.86 18.00 23.14
C ILE A 105 25.78 17.98 24.67
N ASN A 106 26.89 18.33 25.32
CA ASN A 106 27.05 18.36 26.78
C ASN A 106 27.90 19.56 27.21
N SER A 107 28.14 19.74 28.51
CA SER A 107 29.07 20.76 29.04
C SER A 107 30.53 20.58 28.61
N SER A 108 30.87 19.50 27.91
CA SER A 108 32.24 19.16 27.51
C SER A 108 32.43 18.87 26.01
N HIS A 109 31.37 18.75 25.22
CA HIS A 109 31.50 18.38 23.80
C HIS A 109 30.58 19.25 22.93
N ILE A 110 31.13 19.75 21.83
CA ILE A 110 30.38 20.37 20.74
C ILE A 110 30.56 19.54 19.47
N ALA A 111 29.53 19.52 18.63
CA ALA A 111 29.56 18.90 17.31
C ALA A 111 29.37 19.96 16.22
N LEU A 112 30.17 19.87 15.16
CA LEU A 112 30.01 20.69 13.96
C LEU A 112 28.92 20.11 13.07
N PHE A 113 28.22 20.97 12.34
CA PHE A 113 27.23 20.54 11.36
C PHE A 113 27.86 20.22 9.99
N ASP A 114 29.05 19.61 9.96
CA ASP A 114 29.65 19.08 8.73
C ASP A 114 29.51 17.57 8.70
N TYR A 115 28.82 17.05 7.69
CA TYR A 115 28.58 15.61 7.56
C TYR A 115 29.84 14.82 7.15
N ARG A 116 30.88 15.51 6.66
CA ARG A 116 32.18 14.92 6.28
C ARG A 116 33.06 14.63 7.50
N ASP A 117 32.80 15.30 8.63
CA ASP A 117 33.48 15.05 9.90
C ASP A 117 32.83 13.87 10.64
N THR A 118 33.56 12.75 10.71
CA THR A 118 33.07 11.51 11.32
C THR A 118 32.79 11.64 12.81
N ASP A 119 33.56 12.47 13.53
CA ASP A 119 33.45 12.60 14.98
C ASP A 119 32.19 13.41 15.33
N SER A 120 31.98 14.55 14.67
CA SER A 120 30.76 15.34 14.80
C SER A 120 29.53 14.56 14.35
N LEU A 121 29.64 13.75 13.29
CA LEU A 121 28.54 12.92 12.79
C LEU A 121 28.15 11.85 13.81
N ALA A 122 29.11 11.21 14.48
CA ALA A 122 28.86 10.24 15.54
C ALA A 122 28.12 10.88 16.74
N LEU A 123 28.53 12.09 17.14
CA LEU A 123 27.85 12.83 18.22
C LEU A 123 26.42 13.24 17.83
N LEU A 124 26.20 13.73 16.60
CA LEU A 124 24.88 14.11 16.14
C LEU A 124 23.95 12.89 16.02
N ARG A 125 24.47 11.71 15.65
CA ARG A 125 23.70 10.46 15.52
C ARG A 125 22.92 10.12 16.78
N GLU A 126 23.51 10.33 17.96
CA GLU A 126 22.90 10.02 19.26
C GLU A 126 21.62 10.82 19.53
N SER A 127 21.46 12.00 18.89
CA SER A 127 20.26 12.82 19.05
C SER A 127 19.04 12.28 18.32
N PHE A 128 19.21 11.41 17.31
CA PHE A 128 18.13 10.90 16.45
C PHE A 128 17.52 9.58 16.96
N LYS A 129 16.20 9.42 16.80
CA LYS A 129 15.47 8.22 17.27
C LYS A 129 15.86 6.92 16.55
N SER A 130 16.22 6.98 15.27
CA SER A 130 16.54 5.79 14.47
C SER A 130 17.60 6.08 13.40
N ASP A 131 18.25 5.02 12.89
CA ASP A 131 19.28 5.15 11.85
C ASP A 131 18.70 5.67 10.53
N GLU A 132 17.49 5.24 10.18
CA GLU A 132 16.81 5.69 8.94
C GLU A 132 16.60 7.21 8.92
N VAL A 133 16.18 7.77 10.05
CA VAL A 133 15.97 9.21 10.19
C VAL A 133 17.30 9.96 10.10
N PHE A 134 18.35 9.40 10.70
CA PHE A 134 19.68 9.97 10.60
C PHE A 134 20.24 9.93 9.17
N VAL A 135 20.03 8.83 8.45
CA VAL A 135 20.39 8.72 7.04
C VAL A 135 19.68 9.79 6.20
N ASN A 136 18.42 10.11 6.49
CA ASN A 136 17.73 11.23 5.83
C ASN A 136 18.40 12.59 6.11
N TYR A 137 18.96 12.79 7.30
CA TYR A 137 19.74 13.99 7.64
C TYR A 137 21.01 14.06 6.81
N VAL A 138 21.80 12.99 6.79
CA VAL A 138 23.02 12.91 5.97
C VAL A 138 22.70 13.13 4.49
N LYS A 139 21.62 12.54 3.98
CA LYS A 139 21.18 12.71 2.60
C LYS A 139 20.82 14.18 2.28
N CYS A 140 20.16 14.88 3.20
CA CYS A 140 19.91 16.32 3.06
C CYS A 140 21.21 17.12 2.91
N CYS A 141 22.23 16.80 3.72
CA CYS A 141 23.54 17.45 3.63
C CYS A 141 24.26 17.14 2.31
N GLN A 142 24.21 15.90 1.84
CA GLN A 142 24.78 15.48 0.55
C GLN A 142 24.09 16.17 -0.64
N GLU A 143 22.75 16.27 -0.61
CA GLU A 143 21.99 16.99 -1.64
C GLU A 143 22.32 18.48 -1.65
N ALA A 144 22.54 19.08 -0.47
CA ALA A 144 22.97 20.47 -0.34
C ALA A 144 24.38 20.70 -0.90
N GLU A 145 25.34 19.82 -0.61
CA GLU A 145 26.68 19.91 -1.18
C GLU A 145 26.66 19.74 -2.70
N ASN A 146 25.92 18.75 -3.21
CA ASN A 146 25.74 18.54 -4.64
C ASN A 146 25.12 19.77 -5.34
N CYS A 147 24.13 20.41 -4.71
CA CYS A 147 23.53 21.65 -5.19
C CYS A 147 24.59 22.76 -5.36
N CYS A 148 25.42 22.98 -4.34
CA CYS A 148 26.47 23.99 -4.43
C CYS A 148 27.56 23.61 -5.44
N GLN A 149 28.04 22.37 -5.42
CA GLN A 149 29.16 21.93 -6.26
C GLN A 149 28.80 21.87 -7.75
N ASN A 150 27.65 21.27 -8.09
CA ASN A 150 27.32 20.89 -9.46
C ASN A 150 26.23 21.75 -10.11
N VAL A 151 25.36 22.40 -9.32
CA VAL A 151 24.24 23.20 -9.85
C VAL A 151 24.51 24.70 -9.76
N MET A 152 25.06 25.17 -8.64
CA MET A 152 25.33 26.59 -8.42
C MET A 152 26.63 27.05 -9.08
N THR A 153 26.55 28.23 -9.70
CA THR A 153 27.64 28.99 -10.29
C THR A 153 27.55 30.44 -9.83
N ASN A 154 28.66 31.18 -9.88
CA ASN A 154 28.69 32.58 -9.42
C ASN A 154 27.71 33.50 -10.20
N GLU A 155 27.28 33.08 -11.39
CA GLU A 155 26.33 33.81 -12.24
C GLU A 155 24.87 33.44 -11.89
N ASN A 156 24.58 32.16 -11.68
CA ASN A 156 23.21 31.70 -11.50
C ASN A 156 22.64 31.87 -10.08
N ILE A 157 23.49 32.17 -9.10
CA ILE A 157 23.10 32.52 -7.73
C ILE A 157 22.60 33.97 -7.59
N ARG A 158 22.78 34.79 -8.64
CA ARG A 158 22.30 36.18 -8.67
C ARG A 158 20.93 36.24 -9.36
N ALA A 159 20.02 36.99 -8.76
CA ALA A 159 18.72 37.27 -9.36
C ALA A 159 18.90 38.11 -10.63
N ASP A 160 18.00 37.90 -11.58
CA ASP A 160 17.98 38.57 -12.88
C ASP A 160 16.57 39.07 -13.16
N ASP A 161 16.40 40.03 -14.07
CA ASP A 161 15.10 40.64 -14.34
C ASP A 161 14.09 39.60 -14.83
N GLU A 162 14.52 38.53 -15.50
CA GLU A 162 13.64 37.52 -16.09
C GLU A 162 13.47 36.27 -15.23
N SER A 163 14.34 36.04 -14.24
CA SER A 163 14.36 34.76 -13.52
C SER A 163 14.92 34.84 -12.10
N CYS A 164 14.31 34.06 -11.20
CA CYS A 164 14.79 33.88 -9.85
C CYS A 164 16.07 33.02 -9.81
N PRO A 165 17.00 33.28 -8.88
CA PRO A 165 18.31 32.60 -8.83
C PRO A 165 18.20 31.15 -8.39
N VAL A 166 19.24 30.36 -8.64
CA VAL A 166 19.38 29.01 -8.04
C VAL A 166 19.53 29.15 -6.53
N ILE A 167 18.73 28.43 -5.76
CA ILE A 167 18.70 28.55 -4.29
C ILE A 167 18.52 27.20 -3.59
N TRP A 168 19.27 26.96 -2.51
CA TRP A 168 18.98 25.90 -1.56
C TRP A 168 18.02 26.42 -0.49
N ASP A 169 16.85 25.82 -0.34
CA ASP A 169 15.82 26.31 0.60
C ASP A 169 15.91 25.69 2.01
N ALA A 170 16.97 24.91 2.26
CA ALA A 170 17.24 24.02 3.40
C ALA A 170 16.86 22.55 3.22
N TRP A 171 16.05 22.20 2.21
CA TRP A 171 15.67 20.82 1.93
C TRP A 171 15.83 20.42 0.47
N SER A 172 15.66 21.35 -0.47
CA SER A 172 15.70 21.11 -1.90
C SER A 172 16.47 22.21 -2.64
N CYS A 173 17.07 21.84 -3.76
CA CYS A 173 17.83 22.74 -4.64
C CYS A 173 16.92 23.24 -5.76
N PHE A 174 16.43 24.47 -5.67
CA PHE A 174 15.59 25.08 -6.70
C PHE A 174 16.46 25.60 -7.84
N PRO A 175 16.22 25.15 -9.10
CA PRO A 175 16.94 25.65 -10.27
C PRO A 175 16.52 27.09 -10.58
N ARG A 176 17.22 27.71 -11.54
CA ARG A 176 16.85 29.02 -12.06
C ARG A 176 15.49 28.92 -12.75
N THR A 177 14.57 29.81 -12.40
CA THR A 177 13.17 29.72 -12.79
C THR A 177 12.64 31.06 -13.29
N PRO A 178 11.93 31.12 -14.42
CA PRO A 178 11.36 32.36 -14.93
C PRO A 178 10.35 32.99 -13.96
N VAL A 179 10.27 34.32 -13.99
CA VAL A 179 9.27 35.09 -13.24
C VAL A 179 7.84 34.65 -13.62
N ASP A 180 6.92 34.70 -12.65
CA ASP A 180 5.51 34.29 -12.77
C ASP A 180 5.30 32.80 -13.08
N THR A 181 6.30 31.97 -12.78
CA THR A 181 6.21 30.51 -12.91
C THR A 181 6.45 29.79 -11.58
N THR A 182 5.83 28.60 -11.46
CA THR A 182 5.99 27.72 -10.31
C THR A 182 6.82 26.51 -10.71
N THR A 183 7.88 26.23 -9.95
CA THR A 183 8.73 25.06 -10.16
C THR A 183 8.32 23.93 -9.23
N TYR A 184 8.29 22.72 -9.78
CA TYR A 184 7.97 21.49 -9.06
C TYR A 184 9.22 20.61 -8.98
N LEU A 185 9.56 20.18 -7.76
CA LEU A 185 10.68 19.28 -7.50
C LEU A 185 10.21 18.07 -6.69
N PRO A 186 10.86 16.91 -6.83
CA PRO A 186 10.58 15.80 -5.92
C PRO A 186 10.82 16.24 -4.47
N CYS A 187 9.92 15.87 -3.57
CA CYS A 187 10.05 16.19 -2.15
C CYS A 187 11.37 15.62 -1.60
N SER A 188 12.05 16.41 -0.76
CA SER A 188 13.22 15.95 0.00
C SER A 188 12.87 14.77 0.90
N SER A 189 13.84 13.87 1.15
CA SER A 189 13.69 12.78 2.14
C SER A 189 13.35 13.31 3.54
N GLN A 190 13.71 14.56 3.84
CA GLN A 190 13.34 15.22 5.08
C GLN A 190 11.83 15.53 5.18
N ALA A 191 11.17 15.80 4.06
CA ALA A 191 9.75 16.16 4.06
C ALA A 191 8.83 14.93 4.23
N TYR A 192 9.27 13.73 3.84
CA TYR A 192 8.45 12.52 3.95
C TYR A 192 8.32 12.05 5.41
N GLN A 193 7.08 11.91 5.89
CA GLN A 193 6.80 11.43 7.25
C GLN A 193 6.96 9.91 7.42
N SER A 194 7.05 9.13 6.33
CA SER A 194 7.22 7.67 6.34
C SER A 194 8.44 7.26 5.50
N PRO A 195 9.22 6.25 5.93
CA PRO A 195 10.33 5.69 5.14
C PRO A 195 9.87 4.94 3.88
N GLU A 196 8.59 4.54 3.80
CA GLU A 196 8.06 3.84 2.63
C GLU A 196 7.84 4.80 1.45
N LYS A 197 8.64 4.62 0.39
CA LYS A 197 8.46 5.31 -0.89
C LYS A 197 7.22 4.76 -1.61
N VAL A 198 6.05 5.33 -1.33
CA VAL A 198 4.80 4.95 -2.05
C VAL A 198 4.81 5.51 -3.47
N CYS A 199 5.18 6.78 -3.64
CA CYS A 199 5.33 7.46 -4.92
C CYS A 199 6.19 8.72 -4.75
N THR A 200 6.68 9.30 -5.85
CA THR A 200 7.40 10.58 -5.84
C THR A 200 6.41 11.74 -5.73
N LEU A 201 6.22 12.26 -4.52
CA LEU A 201 5.52 13.51 -4.26
C LEU A 201 6.37 14.71 -4.69
N GLN A 202 5.72 15.83 -5.00
CA GLN A 202 6.39 17.03 -5.47
C GLN A 202 6.13 18.21 -4.54
N SER A 203 7.19 18.91 -4.14
CA SER A 203 7.14 20.24 -3.52
C SER A 203 7.10 21.31 -4.59
N SER A 204 6.50 22.46 -4.27
CA SER A 204 6.40 23.57 -5.22
C SER A 204 6.90 24.89 -4.64
N LYS A 205 7.52 25.71 -5.49
CA LYS A 205 7.97 27.05 -5.13
C LYS A 205 7.70 28.00 -6.29
N GLN A 206 7.11 29.14 -5.98
CA GLN A 206 6.74 30.16 -6.95
C GLN A 206 7.81 31.24 -7.02
N CYS A 207 8.21 31.58 -8.24
CA CYS A 207 9.00 32.77 -8.56
C CYS A 207 8.02 33.86 -9.00
N TYR A 208 8.12 35.05 -8.41
CA TYR A 208 7.28 36.20 -8.77
C TYR A 208 8.12 37.47 -8.84
N ARG A 209 7.57 38.51 -9.46
CA ARG A 209 8.17 39.85 -9.41
C ARG A 209 7.62 40.59 -8.21
N ASP A 210 8.50 41.01 -7.31
CA ASP A 210 8.09 41.84 -6.20
C ASP A 210 7.56 43.19 -6.72
N PRO A 211 6.29 43.56 -6.44
CA PRO A 211 5.71 44.82 -6.89
C PRO A 211 6.39 46.06 -6.29
N ILE A 212 7.14 45.92 -5.18
CA ILE A 212 7.80 47.03 -4.50
C ILE A 212 9.20 47.24 -5.07
N THR A 213 10.02 46.19 -5.10
CA THR A 213 11.42 46.29 -5.55
C THR A 213 11.58 46.12 -7.06
N ASN A 214 10.53 45.68 -7.77
CA ASN A 214 10.56 45.28 -9.19
C ASN A 214 11.56 44.16 -9.53
N GLN A 215 12.11 43.48 -8.52
CA GLN A 215 13.07 42.39 -8.69
C GLN A 215 12.39 41.02 -8.72
N SER A 216 13.06 40.04 -9.33
CA SER A 216 12.64 38.64 -9.27
C SER A 216 12.95 38.07 -7.89
N GLU A 217 11.92 37.56 -7.20
CA GLU A 217 12.08 36.98 -5.88
C GLU A 217 11.36 35.63 -5.78
N TRP A 218 11.99 34.73 -5.03
CA TRP A 218 11.35 33.50 -4.61
C TRP A 218 10.36 33.78 -3.49
N ASN A 219 9.22 33.10 -3.51
CA ASN A 219 8.39 33.01 -2.33
C ASN A 219 9.20 32.45 -1.14
N GLN A 220 9.10 33.13 0.01
CA GLN A 220 9.86 32.82 1.21
C GLN A 220 9.61 31.40 1.71
N GLN A 221 8.37 30.92 1.56
CA GLN A 221 7.97 29.58 1.96
C GLN A 221 7.77 28.68 0.74
N THR A 222 8.49 27.56 0.72
CA THR A 222 8.24 26.47 -0.23
C THR A 222 7.04 25.66 0.25
N ASP A 223 6.14 25.31 -0.66
CA ASP A 223 4.99 24.46 -0.35
C ASP A 223 5.42 22.98 -0.33
N TYR A 224 5.54 22.44 0.88
CA TYR A 224 5.77 21.01 1.15
C TYR A 224 4.49 20.30 1.67
N SER A 225 3.32 20.94 1.62
CA SER A 225 2.07 20.37 2.14
C SER A 225 1.67 19.07 1.41
N THR A 226 2.00 18.98 0.13
CA THR A 226 1.82 17.82 -0.75
C THR A 226 2.77 16.67 -0.46
N CYS A 227 3.83 16.88 0.33
CA CYS A 227 4.82 15.86 0.68
C CYS A 227 4.37 14.94 1.84
N ALA A 228 3.20 15.18 2.41
CA ALA A 228 2.59 14.30 3.39
C ALA A 228 1.92 13.09 2.71
N ILE A 229 2.27 11.89 3.16
CA ILE A 229 1.76 10.63 2.56
C ILE A 229 0.37 10.24 3.07
N ALA A 230 0.03 10.67 4.29
CA ALA A 230 -1.23 10.38 4.96
C ALA A 230 -2.49 10.73 4.13
N PRO A 231 -2.62 11.93 3.52
CA PRO A 231 -3.79 12.26 2.70
C PRO A 231 -3.94 11.36 1.46
N VAL A 232 -2.84 10.91 0.86
CA VAL A 232 -2.85 9.99 -0.29
C VAL A 232 -3.38 8.62 0.12
N LEU A 233 -2.85 8.04 1.21
CA LEU A 233 -3.29 6.76 1.75
C LEU A 233 -4.75 6.80 2.21
N LEU A 234 -5.17 7.89 2.85
CA LEU A 234 -6.54 8.10 3.29
C LEU A 234 -7.52 8.09 2.10
N ARG A 235 -7.19 8.78 1.01
CA ARG A 235 -8.00 8.78 -0.23
C ARG A 235 -8.12 7.38 -0.82
N ARG A 236 -7.00 6.66 -0.95
CA ARG A 236 -6.95 5.28 -1.48
C ARG A 236 -7.76 4.30 -0.62
N HIS A 237 -7.61 4.35 0.69
CA HIS A 237 -8.34 3.47 1.59
C HIS A 237 -9.83 3.79 1.68
N ASN A 238 -10.22 5.06 1.66
CA ASN A 238 -11.62 5.46 1.59
C ASN A 238 -12.28 4.97 0.29
N PHE A 239 -11.60 5.11 -0.85
CA PHE A 239 -12.07 4.56 -2.12
C PHE A 239 -12.29 3.04 -2.04
N HIS A 240 -11.32 2.31 -1.51
CA HIS A 240 -11.44 0.87 -1.33
C HIS A 240 -12.63 0.50 -0.42
N VAL A 241 -12.80 1.19 0.72
CA VAL A 241 -13.93 0.94 1.64
C VAL A 241 -15.28 1.14 0.93
N ILE A 242 -15.44 2.20 0.14
CA ILE A 242 -16.68 2.47 -0.61
C ILE A 242 -16.98 1.31 -1.56
N PHE A 243 -15.99 0.84 -2.33
CA PHE A 243 -16.16 -0.28 -3.26
C PHE A 243 -16.49 -1.61 -2.56
N LEU A 244 -15.89 -1.88 -1.39
CA LEU A 244 -16.24 -3.05 -0.59
C LEU A 244 -17.70 -3.01 -0.10
N ILE A 245 -18.18 -1.83 0.32
CA ILE A 245 -19.59 -1.64 0.72
C ILE A 245 -20.53 -1.90 -0.45
N VAL A 246 -20.22 -1.37 -1.64
CA VAL A 246 -21.02 -1.63 -2.86
C VAL A 246 -21.07 -3.13 -3.16
N CYS A 247 -19.94 -3.83 -3.08
CA CYS A 247 -19.89 -5.28 -3.26
C CYS A 247 -20.78 -6.03 -2.25
N ILE A 248 -20.76 -5.63 -0.97
CA ILE A 248 -21.62 -6.23 0.06
C ILE A 248 -23.09 -6.00 -0.28
N SER A 249 -23.48 -4.76 -0.60
CA SER A 249 -24.86 -4.41 -0.95
C SER A 249 -25.41 -5.20 -2.13
N CYS A 250 -24.58 -5.50 -3.13
CA CYS A 250 -24.97 -6.34 -4.26
C CYS A 250 -25.00 -7.85 -3.93
N SER A 251 -24.11 -8.33 -3.06
CA SER A 251 -23.94 -9.76 -2.79
C SER A 251 -24.88 -10.27 -1.69
N PHE A 252 -25.21 -9.44 -0.71
CA PHE A 252 -26.03 -9.82 0.43
C PHE A 252 -27.44 -10.31 0.05
N PRO A 253 -28.19 -9.66 -0.87
CA PRO A 253 -29.50 -10.17 -1.29
C PRO A 253 -29.41 -11.53 -2.00
N ALA A 254 -28.33 -11.80 -2.74
CA ALA A 254 -28.11 -13.09 -3.39
C ALA A 254 -27.93 -14.21 -2.36
N ILE A 255 -27.22 -13.94 -1.25
CA ILE A 255 -27.08 -14.89 -0.13
C ILE A 255 -28.45 -15.18 0.48
N ILE A 256 -29.27 -14.15 0.71
CA ILE A 256 -30.64 -14.32 1.23
C ILE A 256 -31.47 -15.21 0.31
N ILE A 257 -31.43 -14.99 -1.00
CA ILE A 257 -32.18 -15.80 -1.98
C ILE A 257 -31.74 -17.28 -1.92
N PHE A 258 -30.44 -17.55 -1.85
CA PHE A 258 -29.93 -18.93 -1.77
C PHE A 258 -30.25 -19.64 -0.46
N VAL A 259 -30.45 -18.90 0.65
CA VAL A 259 -30.85 -19.47 1.94
C VAL A 259 -32.37 -19.64 2.03
N ALA A 260 -33.14 -18.69 1.50
CA ALA A 260 -34.60 -18.68 1.59
C ALA A 260 -35.27 -19.79 0.78
N ILE A 261 -34.68 -20.21 -0.34
CA ILE A 261 -35.29 -21.19 -1.27
C ILE A 261 -34.83 -22.62 -0.90
N PRO A 262 -35.75 -23.54 -0.50
CA PRO A 262 -35.39 -24.90 -0.08
C PRO A 262 -34.62 -25.72 -1.13
N ASN A 263 -35.02 -25.64 -2.40
CA ASN A 263 -34.38 -26.40 -3.49
C ASN A 263 -32.88 -26.06 -3.63
N PHE A 264 -32.54 -24.79 -3.40
CA PHE A 264 -31.16 -24.29 -3.48
C PHE A 264 -30.32 -24.66 -2.25
N ARG A 265 -30.94 -25.03 -1.12
CA ARG A 265 -30.22 -25.50 0.07
C ARG A 265 -29.67 -26.92 -0.06
N VAL A 266 -30.22 -27.74 -0.96
CA VAL A 266 -29.83 -29.15 -1.14
C VAL A 266 -28.83 -29.34 -2.27
N THR A 267 -28.86 -28.47 -3.29
CA THR A 267 -28.01 -28.62 -4.47
C THR A 267 -26.55 -28.26 -4.16
N THR A 268 -25.63 -29.23 -4.22
CA THR A 268 -24.20 -29.07 -3.89
C THR A 268 -23.53 -27.90 -4.62
N ARG A 269 -23.78 -27.74 -5.93
CA ARG A 269 -23.24 -26.59 -6.71
C ARG A 269 -23.65 -25.24 -6.11
N VAL A 270 -24.93 -25.11 -5.73
CA VAL A 270 -25.47 -23.86 -5.19
C VAL A 270 -24.96 -23.62 -3.77
N ILE A 271 -24.77 -24.68 -2.97
CA ILE A 271 -24.13 -24.60 -1.65
C ILE A 271 -22.72 -24.01 -1.77
N LEU A 272 -21.91 -24.45 -2.74
CA LEU A 272 -20.53 -23.96 -2.92
C LEU A 272 -20.50 -22.48 -3.33
N HIS A 273 -21.30 -22.08 -4.32
CA HIS A 273 -21.41 -20.66 -4.71
C HIS A 273 -21.93 -19.77 -3.58
N ARG A 274 -22.88 -20.25 -2.78
CA ARG A 274 -23.36 -19.55 -1.57
C ARG A 274 -22.24 -19.37 -0.55
N ASN A 275 -21.47 -20.42 -0.28
CA ASN A 275 -20.36 -20.36 0.68
C ASN A 275 -19.25 -19.41 0.21
N LEU A 276 -18.98 -19.36 -1.10
CA LEU A 276 -18.06 -18.38 -1.69
C LEU A 276 -18.55 -16.95 -1.49
N LEU A 277 -19.83 -16.66 -1.73
CA LEU A 277 -20.42 -15.34 -1.48
C LEU A 277 -20.36 -14.95 0.00
N ILE A 278 -20.64 -15.88 0.92
CA ILE A 278 -20.51 -15.66 2.36
C ILE A 278 -19.06 -15.31 2.71
N ALA A 279 -18.08 -16.07 2.23
CA ALA A 279 -16.66 -15.80 2.48
C ALA A 279 -16.24 -14.42 1.97
N ILE A 280 -16.67 -14.02 0.77
CA ILE A 280 -16.41 -12.69 0.20
C ILE A 280 -17.02 -11.58 1.08
N VAL A 281 -18.27 -11.74 1.53
CA VAL A 281 -18.93 -10.74 2.39
C VAL A 281 -18.23 -10.65 3.74
N THR A 282 -17.89 -11.78 4.37
CA THR A 282 -17.15 -11.81 5.64
C THR A 282 -15.77 -11.14 5.51
N ARG A 283 -15.02 -11.46 4.44
CA ARG A 283 -13.74 -10.80 4.13
C ARG A 283 -13.90 -9.29 4.00
N ASN A 284 -14.90 -8.83 3.23
CA ASN A 284 -15.13 -7.42 3.00
C ASN A 284 -15.48 -6.68 4.30
N ILE A 285 -16.31 -7.27 5.17
CA ILE A 285 -16.64 -6.72 6.49
C ILE A 285 -15.37 -6.60 7.36
N MET A 286 -14.57 -7.66 7.45
CA MET A 286 -13.34 -7.64 8.24
C MET A 286 -12.33 -6.61 7.72
N ASN A 287 -12.16 -6.49 6.40
CA ASN A 287 -11.31 -5.47 5.79
C ASN A 287 -11.81 -4.04 6.06
N ILE A 288 -13.12 -3.80 6.03
CA ILE A 288 -13.69 -2.49 6.37
C ILE A 288 -13.41 -2.14 7.83
N LEU A 289 -13.66 -3.08 8.75
CA LEU A 289 -13.38 -2.90 10.18
C LEU A 289 -11.91 -2.58 10.41
N TYR A 290 -11.00 -3.35 9.83
CA TYR A 290 -9.57 -3.13 9.95
C TYR A 290 -9.13 -1.78 9.38
N LYS A 291 -9.60 -1.40 8.18
CA LYS A 291 -9.24 -0.12 7.58
C LYS A 291 -9.76 1.06 8.39
N LYS A 292 -10.99 0.99 8.92
CA LYS A 292 -11.59 2.09 9.69
C LYS A 292 -11.03 2.19 11.11
N LEU A 293 -10.91 1.07 11.82
CA LEU A 293 -10.53 1.04 13.24
C LEU A 293 -9.02 1.08 13.47
N VAL A 294 -8.20 0.64 12.50
CA VAL A 294 -6.74 0.58 12.67
C VAL A 294 -6.05 1.58 11.76
N ILE A 295 -6.20 1.43 10.44
CA ILE A 295 -5.39 2.20 9.48
C ILE A 295 -5.80 3.67 9.42
N ILE A 296 -7.08 3.96 9.20
CA ILE A 296 -7.58 5.33 9.07
C ILE A 296 -7.48 6.07 10.41
N ASP A 297 -7.74 5.39 11.53
CA ASP A 297 -7.54 5.94 12.88
C ASP A 297 -6.08 6.36 13.09
N ALA A 298 -5.12 5.51 12.72
CA ALA A 298 -3.70 5.82 12.82
C ALA A 298 -3.26 6.97 11.89
N LEU A 299 -3.88 7.11 10.71
CA LEU A 299 -3.58 8.21 9.78
C LEU A 299 -4.18 9.56 10.20
N LEU A 300 -5.29 9.56 10.94
CA LEU A 300 -5.97 10.76 11.42
C LEU A 300 -5.52 11.20 12.81
N SER A 301 -5.06 10.27 13.64
CA SER A 301 -4.57 10.54 14.99
C SER A 301 -3.28 11.34 14.93
N SER A 302 -3.29 12.55 15.49
CA SER A 302 -2.06 13.32 15.71
C SER A 302 -1.20 12.61 16.76
N THR A 303 0.13 12.79 16.69
CA THR A 303 1.18 12.16 17.52
C THR A 303 0.96 12.22 19.04
N TYR A 304 -0.07 12.93 19.52
CA TYR A 304 -0.40 13.08 20.94
C TYR A 304 -1.53 12.17 21.45
N SER A 305 -2.36 11.60 20.56
CA SER A 305 -3.35 10.61 20.96
C SER A 305 -2.82 9.20 20.69
N LYS A 306 -2.71 8.39 21.76
CA LYS A 306 -2.44 6.94 21.67
C LYS A 306 -3.56 6.29 20.84
N GLY A 307 -3.40 6.23 19.53
CA GLY A 307 -4.36 5.61 18.61
C GLY A 307 -4.55 4.12 18.95
N VAL A 308 -5.49 3.45 18.29
CA VAL A 308 -5.80 2.02 18.54
C VAL A 308 -4.54 1.14 18.47
N MET A 309 -3.57 1.52 17.64
CA MET A 309 -2.30 0.84 17.45
C MET A 309 -1.41 0.78 18.72
N GLU A 310 -1.45 1.81 19.57
CA GLU A 310 -0.69 1.89 20.83
C GLU A 310 -1.55 1.57 22.06
N SER A 311 -2.84 1.92 22.03
CA SER A 311 -3.75 1.76 23.17
C SER A 311 -4.29 0.32 23.33
N ASN A 312 -4.51 -0.40 22.21
CA ASN A 312 -5.15 -1.72 22.20
C ASN A 312 -4.46 -2.72 21.26
N SER A 313 -3.17 -2.97 21.49
CA SER A 313 -2.35 -3.83 20.62
C SER A 313 -2.90 -5.26 20.46
N VAL A 314 -3.50 -5.85 21.50
CA VAL A 314 -4.10 -7.20 21.44
C VAL A 314 -5.31 -7.23 20.51
N ALA A 315 -6.21 -6.27 20.60
CA ALA A 315 -7.40 -6.19 19.75
C ALA A 315 -7.01 -6.01 18.27
N CYS A 316 -5.99 -5.19 17.99
CA CYS A 316 -5.43 -5.09 16.65
C CYS A 316 -4.93 -6.44 16.12
N ARG A 317 -4.16 -7.19 16.92
CA ARG A 317 -3.61 -8.50 16.48
C ARG A 317 -4.71 -9.50 16.16
N VAL A 318 -5.73 -9.58 17.02
CA VAL A 318 -6.90 -10.44 16.79
C VAL A 318 -7.61 -10.03 15.49
N LEU A 319 -7.85 -8.74 15.28
CA LEU A 319 -8.49 -8.25 14.06
C LEU A 319 -7.66 -8.54 12.81
N SER A 320 -6.33 -8.36 12.89
CA SER A 320 -5.40 -8.66 11.79
C SER A 320 -5.41 -10.15 11.43
N PHE A 321 -5.45 -11.03 12.43
CA PHE A 321 -5.62 -12.47 12.22
C PHE A 321 -6.95 -12.80 11.55
N LEU A 322 -8.05 -12.19 11.99
CA LEU A 322 -9.39 -12.40 11.40
C LEU A 322 -9.47 -11.90 9.95
N VAL A 323 -8.82 -10.79 9.62
CA VAL A 323 -8.69 -10.29 8.24
C VAL A 323 -7.91 -11.28 7.39
N SER A 324 -6.76 -11.76 7.87
CA SER A 324 -5.94 -12.73 7.16
C SER A 324 -6.69 -14.04 6.91
N SER A 325 -7.35 -14.56 7.95
CA SER A 325 -8.17 -15.77 7.90
C SER A 325 -9.38 -15.63 6.96
N SER A 326 -10.16 -14.55 7.05
CA SER A 326 -11.29 -14.32 6.14
C SER A 326 -10.87 -14.13 4.69
N THR A 327 -9.70 -13.54 4.45
CA THR A 327 -9.09 -13.48 3.12
C THR A 327 -8.71 -14.88 2.61
N ASN A 328 -8.02 -15.68 3.43
CA ASN A 328 -7.64 -17.05 3.08
C ASN A 328 -8.85 -17.96 2.85
N SER A 329 -9.92 -17.78 3.64
CA SER A 329 -11.21 -18.45 3.45
C SER A 329 -11.80 -18.19 2.06
N THR A 330 -11.69 -16.95 1.58
CA THR A 330 -12.17 -16.57 0.26
C THR A 330 -11.40 -17.30 -0.85
N TYR A 331 -10.07 -17.40 -0.75
CA TYR A 331 -9.25 -18.18 -1.69
C TYR A 331 -9.54 -19.69 -1.61
N ALA A 332 -9.69 -20.23 -0.40
CA ALA A 332 -10.03 -21.64 -0.20
C ALA A 332 -11.40 -22.00 -0.80
N CYS A 333 -12.40 -21.15 -0.60
CA CYS A 333 -13.71 -21.30 -1.24
C CYS A 333 -13.63 -21.21 -2.77
N MET A 334 -12.83 -20.29 -3.33
CA MET A 334 -12.61 -20.23 -4.78
C MET A 334 -11.97 -21.53 -5.31
N LEU A 335 -11.01 -22.09 -4.58
CA LEU A 335 -10.36 -23.35 -4.96
C LEU A 335 -11.34 -24.51 -4.99
N VAL A 336 -12.14 -24.66 -3.93
CA VAL A 336 -13.12 -25.75 -3.85
C VAL A 336 -14.22 -25.59 -4.89
N ASP A 337 -14.70 -24.37 -5.13
CA ASP A 337 -15.70 -24.09 -6.17
C ASP A 337 -15.13 -24.37 -7.57
N GLY A 338 -13.90 -23.94 -7.83
CA GLY A 338 -13.18 -24.17 -9.09
C GLY A 338 -12.90 -25.66 -9.34
N TYR A 339 -12.44 -26.39 -8.31
CA TYR A 339 -12.25 -27.83 -8.37
C TYR A 339 -13.56 -28.58 -8.64
N TYR A 340 -14.64 -28.20 -7.96
CA TYR A 340 -15.95 -28.83 -8.16
C TYR A 340 -16.47 -28.58 -9.58
N LEU A 341 -16.33 -27.35 -10.09
CA LEU A 341 -16.72 -27.02 -11.47
C LEU A 341 -15.90 -27.80 -12.49
N HIS A 342 -14.58 -27.90 -12.30
CA HIS A 342 -13.70 -28.73 -13.12
C HIS A 342 -14.16 -30.18 -13.13
N LYS A 343 -14.45 -30.75 -11.96
CA LYS A 343 -14.93 -32.13 -11.82
C LYS A 343 -16.24 -32.34 -12.59
N VAL A 344 -17.23 -31.46 -12.46
CA VAL A 344 -18.53 -31.61 -13.14
C VAL A 344 -18.39 -31.51 -14.67
N ILE A 345 -17.51 -30.64 -15.18
CA ILE A 345 -17.41 -30.40 -16.64
C ILE A 345 -16.47 -31.40 -17.33
N VAL A 346 -15.31 -31.66 -16.73
CA VAL A 346 -14.21 -32.44 -17.31
C VAL A 346 -14.22 -33.89 -16.85
N ARG A 347 -14.47 -34.13 -15.56
CA ARG A 347 -14.41 -35.47 -14.93
C ARG A 347 -15.78 -35.92 -14.42
N ALA A 348 -16.81 -35.81 -15.26
CA ALA A 348 -18.21 -36.02 -14.87
C ALA A 348 -18.48 -37.39 -14.22
N PHE A 349 -17.75 -38.44 -14.64
CA PHE A 349 -17.91 -39.81 -14.11
C PHE A 349 -17.13 -40.09 -12.81
N ALA A 350 -16.34 -39.13 -12.31
CA ALA A 350 -15.64 -39.31 -11.05
C ALA A 350 -16.61 -39.31 -9.85
N LYS A 351 -16.30 -40.06 -8.80
CA LYS A 351 -17.10 -40.11 -7.56
C LYS A 351 -17.27 -38.70 -6.96
N GLU A 352 -18.43 -38.44 -6.35
CA GLU A 352 -18.67 -37.17 -5.65
C GLU A 352 -17.89 -37.14 -4.33
N PRO A 353 -17.09 -36.09 -4.08
CA PRO A 353 -16.45 -35.94 -2.78
C PRO A 353 -17.52 -35.68 -1.72
N PRO A 354 -17.46 -36.33 -0.55
CA PRO A 354 -18.39 -36.05 0.53
C PRO A 354 -18.22 -34.59 0.98
N ILE A 355 -19.35 -33.92 1.25
CA ILE A 355 -19.35 -32.49 1.59
C ILE A 355 -18.53 -32.17 2.85
N ALA A 356 -18.45 -33.11 3.79
CA ALA A 356 -17.63 -33.01 5.00
C ALA A 356 -16.13 -32.84 4.68
N VAL A 357 -15.62 -33.57 3.68
CA VAL A 357 -14.22 -33.45 3.26
C VAL A 357 -13.96 -32.10 2.60
N LEU A 358 -14.91 -31.58 1.81
CA LEU A 358 -14.80 -30.25 1.22
C LEU A 358 -14.73 -29.16 2.31
N TYR A 359 -15.58 -29.23 3.34
CA TYR A 359 -15.52 -28.29 4.47
C TYR A 359 -14.23 -28.41 5.27
N LEU A 360 -13.72 -29.62 5.49
CA LEU A 360 -12.43 -29.83 6.15
C LEU A 360 -11.29 -29.18 5.36
N VAL A 361 -11.26 -29.35 4.03
CA VAL A 361 -10.27 -28.72 3.15
C VAL A 361 -10.34 -27.19 3.25
N VAL A 362 -11.55 -26.61 3.20
CA VAL A 362 -11.72 -25.16 3.37
C VAL A 362 -11.20 -24.69 4.73
N ALA A 363 -11.52 -25.40 5.82
CA ALA A 363 -11.07 -25.04 7.16
C ALA A 363 -9.54 -25.07 7.29
N VAL A 364 -8.90 -26.15 6.80
CA VAL A 364 -7.44 -26.29 6.84
C VAL A 364 -6.77 -25.18 6.03
N LEU A 365 -7.22 -24.94 4.79
CA LEU A 365 -6.66 -23.89 3.92
C LEU A 365 -6.91 -22.47 4.45
N THR A 366 -7.93 -22.27 5.29
CA THR A 366 -8.24 -20.99 5.92
C THR A 366 -7.34 -20.70 7.11
N PHE A 367 -7.25 -21.63 8.06
CA PHE A 367 -6.63 -21.39 9.35
C PHE A 367 -5.15 -21.75 9.38
N LEU A 368 -4.70 -22.82 8.72
CA LEU A 368 -3.31 -23.27 8.78
C LEU A 368 -2.30 -22.17 8.37
N PRO A 369 -2.46 -21.48 7.22
CA PRO A 369 -1.50 -20.43 6.83
C PRO A 369 -1.56 -19.22 7.76
N SER A 370 -2.77 -18.88 8.24
CA SER A 370 -2.99 -17.76 9.16
C SER A 370 -2.33 -18.01 10.52
N ILE A 371 -2.38 -19.25 11.02
CA ILE A 371 -1.74 -19.66 12.27
C ILE A 371 -0.23 -19.62 12.13
N ILE A 372 0.33 -20.18 11.05
CA ILE A 372 1.79 -20.16 10.80
C ILE A 372 2.30 -18.71 10.77
N TRP A 373 1.63 -17.82 10.06
CA TRP A 373 1.98 -16.41 10.00
C TRP A 373 1.86 -15.70 11.35
N ALA A 374 0.77 -15.95 12.08
CA ALA A 374 0.60 -15.40 13.43
C ALA A 374 1.71 -15.87 14.38
N SER A 375 2.10 -17.14 14.32
CA SER A 375 3.21 -17.68 15.12
C SER A 375 4.52 -16.98 14.81
N ILE A 376 4.85 -16.76 13.52
CA ILE A 376 6.05 -16.03 13.10
C ILE A 376 6.03 -14.59 13.66
N LEU A 377 4.89 -13.90 13.56
CA LEU A 377 4.77 -12.54 14.08
C LEU A 377 4.82 -12.44 15.60
N ILE A 378 4.27 -13.41 16.33
CA ILE A 378 4.40 -13.47 17.79
C ILE A 378 5.88 -13.59 18.19
N SER A 379 6.66 -14.41 17.48
CA SER A 379 8.09 -14.59 17.76
C SER A 379 8.93 -13.34 17.42
N LEU A 380 8.55 -12.57 16.42
CA LEU A 380 9.34 -11.42 15.95
C LEU A 380 8.89 -10.06 16.53
N GLN A 381 7.60 -9.88 16.82
CA GLN A 381 6.98 -8.60 17.17
C GLN A 381 5.89 -8.78 18.23
N ALA A 382 6.30 -9.26 19.41
CA ALA A 382 5.38 -9.68 20.47
C ALA A 382 4.50 -8.57 21.06
N THR A 383 4.90 -7.30 20.97
CA THR A 383 4.20 -6.15 21.61
C THR A 383 3.41 -5.28 20.63
N ASP A 384 3.82 -5.26 19.36
CA ASP A 384 3.28 -4.34 18.36
C ASP A 384 1.96 -4.85 17.75
N CYS A 385 1.23 -3.93 17.11
CA CYS A 385 0.08 -4.24 16.25
C CYS A 385 0.57 -4.75 14.88
N TRP A 386 -0.06 -5.79 14.33
CA TRP A 386 0.32 -6.42 13.05
C TRP A 386 -0.17 -5.64 11.82
N ALA A 387 0.02 -4.32 11.84
CA ALA A 387 -0.42 -3.43 10.76
C ALA A 387 0.68 -3.07 9.75
N VAL A 388 1.95 -3.10 10.19
CA VAL A 388 3.10 -2.74 9.36
C VAL A 388 4.03 -3.95 9.26
N ASP A 389 4.34 -4.38 8.04
CA ASP A 389 5.27 -5.48 7.82
C ASP A 389 6.73 -4.99 7.83
N LYS A 390 7.41 -5.13 8.96
CA LYS A 390 8.81 -4.70 9.09
C LYS A 390 9.82 -5.75 8.59
N ASN A 391 9.45 -7.04 8.63
CA ASN A 391 10.39 -8.16 8.45
C ASN A 391 10.09 -9.00 7.20
N GLY A 392 9.15 -8.58 6.35
CA GLY A 392 8.70 -9.36 5.19
C GLY A 392 7.88 -10.59 5.57
N ALA A 393 7.35 -10.66 6.80
CA ALA A 393 6.63 -11.83 7.30
C ALA A 393 5.31 -12.05 6.53
N GLN A 394 4.74 -10.99 5.97
CA GLN A 394 3.54 -11.03 5.13
C GLN A 394 3.68 -11.98 3.94
N TRP A 395 4.90 -12.14 3.41
CA TRP A 395 5.20 -13.03 2.29
C TRP A 395 4.76 -14.48 2.53
N SER A 396 4.79 -14.94 3.79
CA SER A 396 4.39 -16.32 4.14
C SER A 396 2.94 -16.62 3.75
N VAL A 397 2.01 -15.68 3.99
CA VAL A 397 0.59 -15.86 3.64
C VAL A 397 0.35 -15.52 2.17
N ASP A 398 1.01 -14.50 1.64
CA ASP A 398 0.86 -14.10 0.24
C ASP A 398 1.35 -15.20 -0.71
N SER A 399 2.44 -15.89 -0.38
CA SER A 399 2.93 -17.04 -1.15
C SER A 399 1.88 -18.17 -1.22
N PHE A 400 1.22 -18.47 -0.11
CA PHE A 400 0.12 -19.46 -0.08
C PHE A 400 -1.06 -19.05 -0.97
N ARG A 401 -1.46 -17.77 -0.94
CA ARG A 401 -2.54 -17.24 -1.80
C ARG A 401 -2.18 -17.36 -3.28
N ILE A 402 -0.94 -17.02 -3.64
CA ILE A 402 -0.42 -17.16 -5.01
C ILE A 402 -0.42 -18.63 -5.46
N ALA A 403 -0.07 -19.57 -4.58
CA ALA A 403 -0.11 -21.00 -4.88
C ALA A 403 -1.54 -21.49 -5.19
N ILE A 404 -2.52 -21.12 -4.36
CA ILE A 404 -3.94 -21.44 -4.63
C ILE A 404 -4.39 -20.84 -5.97
N LEU A 405 -4.05 -19.59 -6.22
CA LEU A 405 -4.45 -18.90 -7.44
C LEU A 405 -3.82 -19.55 -8.69
N SER A 406 -2.58 -20.02 -8.58
CA SER A 406 -1.89 -20.77 -9.62
C SER A 406 -2.64 -22.06 -9.96
N ILE A 407 -3.04 -22.84 -8.94
CA ILE A 407 -3.81 -24.07 -9.13
C ILE A 407 -5.16 -23.76 -9.80
N ASN A 408 -5.88 -22.75 -9.33
CA ASN A 408 -7.15 -22.31 -9.94
C ASN A 408 -7.01 -21.91 -11.40
N THR A 409 -5.89 -21.28 -11.75
CA THR A 409 -5.60 -20.89 -13.14
C THR A 409 -5.39 -22.12 -14.02
N VAL A 410 -4.66 -23.13 -13.54
CA VAL A 410 -4.50 -24.41 -14.28
C VAL A 410 -5.84 -25.11 -14.48
N LEU A 411 -6.69 -25.15 -13.44
CA LEU A 411 -8.04 -25.71 -13.54
C LEU A 411 -8.89 -24.96 -14.57
N LEU A 412 -8.83 -23.62 -14.57
CA LEU A 412 -9.53 -22.78 -15.54
C LEU A 412 -9.08 -23.08 -16.97
N LEU A 413 -7.77 -23.15 -17.22
CA LEU A 413 -7.23 -23.43 -18.56
C LEU A 413 -7.70 -24.79 -19.09
N ASP A 414 -7.77 -25.81 -18.24
CA ASP A 414 -8.26 -27.13 -18.62
C ASP A 414 -9.78 -27.13 -18.90
N ILE A 415 -10.58 -26.43 -18.07
CA ILE A 415 -12.01 -26.22 -18.34
C ILE A 415 -12.21 -25.54 -19.69
N ILE A 416 -11.44 -24.47 -19.97
CA ILE A 416 -11.51 -23.74 -21.24
C ILE A 416 -11.17 -24.65 -22.41
N ARG A 417 -10.08 -25.44 -22.31
CA ARG A 417 -9.67 -26.41 -23.34
C ARG A 417 -10.80 -27.38 -23.67
N VAL A 418 -11.41 -27.99 -22.66
CA VAL A 418 -12.48 -28.98 -22.83
C VAL A 418 -13.75 -28.31 -23.38
N MET A 419 -14.10 -27.13 -22.90
CA MET A 419 -15.25 -26.36 -23.39
C MET A 419 -15.09 -26.02 -24.88
N ILE A 420 -13.92 -25.52 -25.30
CA ILE A 420 -13.62 -25.23 -26.71
C ILE A 420 -13.66 -26.52 -27.55
N SER A 421 -13.12 -27.63 -27.05
CA SER A 421 -13.12 -28.91 -27.76
C SER A 421 -14.54 -29.44 -27.99
N LYS A 422 -15.41 -29.39 -26.98
CA LYS A 422 -16.82 -29.81 -27.10
C LYS A 422 -17.59 -28.92 -28.08
N MET A 423 -17.25 -27.64 -28.19
CA MET A 423 -17.90 -26.70 -29.11
C MET A 423 -17.46 -26.87 -30.57
N LYS A 424 -16.19 -27.21 -30.83
CA LYS A 424 -15.70 -27.49 -32.19
C LYS A 424 -16.43 -28.67 -32.83
N GLN A 425 -16.93 -29.61 -32.02
CA GLN A 425 -17.68 -30.77 -32.49
C GLN A 425 -19.15 -30.46 -32.82
N GLY A 426 -19.66 -29.24 -32.58
CA GLY A 426 -21.09 -28.96 -32.76
C GLY A 426 -21.55 -27.51 -32.97
N SER A 427 -20.71 -26.56 -33.42
CA SER A 427 -21.15 -25.15 -33.51
C SER A 427 -20.60 -24.30 -34.67
N THR A 428 -21.44 -23.40 -35.17
CA THR A 428 -21.15 -22.34 -36.16
C THR A 428 -20.43 -21.12 -35.51
N THR A 429 -19.76 -20.28 -36.30
CA THR A 429 -18.93 -19.11 -35.87
C THR A 429 -19.61 -18.10 -34.93
N ARG A 430 -20.95 -18.09 -34.83
CA ARG A 430 -21.71 -17.23 -33.90
C ARG A 430 -21.71 -17.75 -32.47
N GLN A 431 -21.70 -19.07 -32.29
CA GLN A 431 -21.67 -19.72 -30.97
C GLN A 431 -20.28 -19.66 -30.34
N THR A 432 -19.21 -19.68 -31.14
CA THR A 432 -17.82 -19.50 -30.66
C THR A 432 -17.57 -18.10 -30.09
N LYS A 433 -18.09 -17.04 -30.73
CA LYS A 433 -18.03 -15.66 -30.19
C LYS A 433 -18.80 -15.50 -28.87
N ALA A 434 -19.97 -16.14 -28.76
CA ALA A 434 -20.78 -16.11 -27.55
C ALA A 434 -20.08 -16.83 -26.38
N ALA A 435 -19.43 -17.96 -26.64
CA ALA A 435 -18.68 -18.70 -25.63
C ALA A 435 -17.40 -17.98 -25.19
N PHE A 436 -16.64 -17.39 -26.11
CA PHE A 436 -15.49 -16.55 -25.74
C PHE A 436 -15.91 -15.40 -24.80
N ARG A 437 -17.04 -14.76 -25.09
CA ARG A 437 -17.62 -13.72 -24.22
C ARG A 437 -18.01 -14.26 -22.84
N ALA A 438 -18.58 -15.47 -22.74
CA ALA A 438 -18.87 -16.13 -21.47
C ALA A 438 -17.58 -16.50 -20.70
N THR A 439 -16.52 -16.89 -21.42
CA THR A 439 -15.21 -17.24 -20.86
C THR A 439 -14.51 -16.03 -20.23
N LEU A 440 -14.69 -14.84 -20.82
CA LEU A 440 -14.18 -13.58 -20.27
C LEU A 440 -14.77 -13.27 -18.87
N PHE A 441 -16.01 -13.70 -18.61
CA PHE A 441 -16.64 -13.54 -17.28
C PHE A 441 -16.18 -14.59 -16.25
N LEU A 442 -15.62 -15.71 -16.69
CA LEU A 442 -15.01 -16.72 -15.81
C LEU A 442 -13.65 -16.24 -15.27
N ILE A 443 -12.95 -15.35 -15.99
CA ILE A 443 -11.63 -14.82 -15.59
C ILE A 443 -11.64 -14.11 -14.21
N PRO A 444 -12.57 -13.16 -13.92
CA PRO A 444 -12.70 -12.59 -12.59
C PRO A 444 -13.10 -13.61 -11.51
N LEU A 445 -13.91 -14.62 -11.88
CA LEU A 445 -14.46 -15.63 -10.97
C LEU A 445 -13.37 -16.50 -10.36
N PHE A 446 -12.41 -16.94 -11.18
CA PHE A 446 -11.26 -17.75 -10.76
C PHE A 446 -10.10 -16.92 -10.18
N GLY A 447 -10.28 -15.60 -10.06
CA GLY A 447 -9.29 -14.70 -9.48
C GLY A 447 -8.11 -14.36 -10.40
N LEU A 448 -8.15 -14.66 -11.70
CA LEU A 448 -7.01 -14.44 -12.61
C LEU A 448 -6.60 -12.95 -12.67
N HIS A 449 -7.56 -12.04 -12.48
CA HIS A 449 -7.29 -10.61 -12.36
C HIS A 449 -6.28 -10.28 -11.25
N ILE A 450 -6.23 -11.11 -10.20
CA ILE A 450 -5.33 -10.93 -9.07
C ILE A 450 -3.87 -11.10 -9.50
N PHE A 451 -3.55 -11.97 -10.48
CA PHE A 451 -2.18 -12.06 -11.02
C PHE A 451 -1.74 -10.77 -11.70
N ILE A 452 -2.64 -10.17 -12.48
CA ILE A 452 -2.40 -8.88 -13.16
C ILE A 452 -2.18 -7.77 -12.12
N THR A 453 -2.84 -7.85 -10.97
CA THR A 453 -2.72 -6.87 -9.87
C THR A 453 -1.79 -7.31 -8.73
N ALA A 454 -1.07 -8.43 -8.85
CA ALA A 454 -0.22 -8.98 -7.79
C ALA A 454 1.21 -8.46 -7.92
N LYS A 455 1.73 -8.39 -9.14
CA LYS A 455 3.00 -7.74 -9.39
C LYS A 455 2.71 -6.25 -9.59
N LYS A 456 3.33 -5.40 -8.76
CA LYS A 456 3.33 -3.95 -8.94
C LYS A 456 3.99 -3.62 -10.28
N ILE A 457 3.21 -3.61 -11.37
CA ILE A 457 3.65 -3.30 -12.75
C ILE A 457 3.68 -1.77 -12.92
N VAL A 458 4.18 -1.07 -11.92
CA VAL A 458 4.36 0.38 -12.00
C VAL A 458 5.82 0.61 -12.40
N ILE A 459 6.03 0.89 -13.69
CA ILE A 459 7.36 1.15 -14.28
C ILE A 459 7.86 2.56 -13.87
N ASN A 460 6.94 3.48 -13.59
CA ASN A 460 7.24 4.85 -13.20
C ASN A 460 6.72 5.12 -11.78
N ASP A 461 7.60 5.53 -10.86
CA ASP A 461 7.28 5.88 -9.45
C ASP A 461 6.34 7.10 -9.28
N THR A 462 5.62 7.52 -10.32
CA THR A 462 4.73 8.67 -10.28
C THR A 462 3.47 8.36 -9.49
N CYS A 463 3.01 9.33 -8.69
CA CYS A 463 1.82 9.14 -7.86
C CYS A 463 0.54 8.85 -8.68
N VAL A 464 0.46 9.34 -9.92
CA VAL A 464 -0.68 9.06 -10.81
C VAL A 464 -0.70 7.59 -11.22
N ALA A 465 0.45 7.01 -11.61
CA ALA A 465 0.52 5.61 -12.01
C ALA A 465 0.17 4.68 -10.83
N GLU A 466 0.68 5.01 -9.65
CA GLU A 466 0.36 4.31 -8.39
C GLU A 466 -1.12 4.41 -8.02
N ASP A 467 -1.72 5.61 -8.11
CA ASP A 467 -3.15 5.80 -7.85
C ASP A 467 -4.01 4.99 -8.83
N VAL A 468 -3.70 5.03 -10.12
CA VAL A 468 -4.42 4.27 -11.15
C VAL A 468 -4.33 2.76 -10.88
N TYR A 469 -3.14 2.27 -10.53
CA TYR A 469 -2.92 0.87 -10.19
C TYR A 469 -3.75 0.44 -8.98
N ASP A 470 -3.69 1.20 -7.88
CA ASP A 470 -4.41 0.89 -6.65
C ASP A 470 -5.93 0.95 -6.85
N TYR A 471 -6.44 1.98 -7.53
CA TYR A 471 -7.87 2.08 -7.83
C TYR A 471 -8.34 0.92 -8.71
N PHE A 472 -7.58 0.60 -9.76
CA PHE A 472 -7.90 -0.54 -10.63
C PHE A 472 -7.93 -1.85 -9.84
N ARG A 473 -6.92 -2.09 -9.00
CA ARG A 473 -6.84 -3.27 -8.12
C ARG A 473 -8.05 -3.37 -7.19
N TYR A 474 -8.38 -2.29 -6.46
CA TYR A 474 -9.52 -2.27 -5.54
C TYR A 474 -10.85 -2.48 -6.26
N THR A 475 -11.02 -1.89 -7.43
CA THR A 475 -12.21 -2.10 -8.26
C THR A 475 -12.32 -3.56 -8.70
N MET A 476 -11.25 -4.17 -9.20
CA MET A 476 -11.27 -5.57 -9.63
C MET A 476 -11.58 -6.54 -8.48
N GLU A 477 -10.99 -6.30 -7.29
CA GLU A 477 -11.27 -7.08 -6.07
C GLU A 477 -12.75 -7.02 -5.67
N ALA A 478 -13.37 -5.83 -5.72
CA ALA A 478 -14.78 -5.64 -5.40
C ALA A 478 -15.71 -6.22 -6.48
N MET A 479 -15.33 -6.11 -7.76
CA MET A 479 -16.11 -6.66 -8.88
C MET A 479 -16.25 -8.18 -8.82
N GLN A 480 -15.29 -8.88 -8.22
CA GLN A 480 -15.34 -10.34 -8.10
C GLN A 480 -16.63 -10.82 -7.42
N GLY A 481 -16.98 -10.27 -6.25
CA GLY A 481 -18.22 -10.66 -5.54
C GLY A 481 -19.48 -10.28 -6.30
N ILE A 482 -19.47 -9.10 -6.93
CA ILE A 482 -20.58 -8.62 -7.75
C ILE A 482 -20.83 -9.57 -8.93
N PHE A 483 -19.78 -9.99 -9.64
CA PHE A 483 -19.91 -10.92 -10.76
C PHE A 483 -20.43 -12.29 -10.33
N VAL A 484 -19.93 -12.84 -9.22
CA VAL A 484 -20.42 -14.11 -8.67
C VAL A 484 -21.92 -14.01 -8.37
N ALA A 485 -22.37 -12.94 -7.71
CA ALA A 485 -23.78 -12.73 -7.40
C ALA A 485 -24.64 -12.55 -8.67
N VAL A 486 -24.18 -11.76 -9.62
CA VAL A 486 -24.90 -11.53 -10.88
C VAL A 486 -25.01 -12.81 -11.71
N LEU A 487 -23.91 -13.54 -11.91
CA LEU A 487 -23.89 -14.69 -12.81
C LEU A 487 -24.65 -15.89 -12.24
N PHE A 488 -24.45 -16.21 -10.95
CA PHE A 488 -25.02 -17.42 -10.36
C PHE A 488 -26.38 -17.23 -9.70
N CYS A 489 -26.72 -16.00 -9.29
CA CYS A 489 -28.02 -15.68 -8.69
C CYS A 489 -28.91 -14.87 -9.66
N TYR A 490 -28.56 -13.63 -9.97
CA TYR A 490 -29.50 -12.70 -10.63
C TYR A 490 -29.75 -13.01 -12.12
N ALA A 491 -28.73 -13.43 -12.86
CA ALA A 491 -28.80 -13.77 -14.28
C ALA A 491 -29.10 -15.27 -14.51
N ASN A 492 -29.11 -16.08 -13.45
CA ASN A 492 -29.33 -17.51 -13.55
C ASN A 492 -30.83 -17.79 -13.79
N ARG A 493 -31.13 -18.41 -14.93
CA ARG A 493 -32.52 -18.72 -15.35
C ARG A 493 -33.24 -19.66 -14.37
N GLU A 494 -32.52 -20.59 -13.75
CA GLU A 494 -33.10 -21.49 -12.75
C GLU A 494 -33.61 -20.69 -11.54
N VAL A 495 -32.78 -19.77 -11.05
CA VAL A 495 -33.12 -18.87 -9.93
C VAL A 495 -34.26 -17.93 -10.30
N GLN A 496 -34.22 -17.33 -11.51
CA GLN A 496 -35.28 -16.45 -11.99
C GLN A 496 -36.63 -17.16 -12.12
N ASN A 497 -36.63 -18.41 -12.59
CA ASN A 497 -37.84 -19.20 -12.74
C ASN A 497 -38.44 -19.58 -11.38
N GLU A 498 -37.60 -20.00 -10.43
CA GLU A 498 -38.04 -20.31 -9.06
C GLU A 498 -38.57 -19.06 -8.35
N LEU A 499 -37.89 -17.92 -8.46
CA LEU A 499 -38.40 -16.65 -7.93
C LEU A 499 -39.75 -16.30 -8.56
N ARG A 500 -39.89 -16.39 -9.89
CA ARG A 500 -41.16 -16.14 -10.58
C ARG A 500 -42.26 -17.09 -10.08
N ASN A 501 -41.95 -18.35 -9.83
CA ASN A 501 -42.89 -19.33 -9.28
C ASN A 501 -43.33 -18.96 -7.86
N ILE A 502 -42.39 -18.56 -7.00
CA ILE A 502 -42.67 -18.08 -5.63
C ILE A 502 -43.55 -16.84 -5.67
N PHE A 503 -43.18 -15.84 -6.48
CA PHE A 503 -43.99 -14.63 -6.68
C PHE A 503 -45.42 -14.99 -7.12
N ARG A 504 -45.57 -15.91 -8.08
CA ARG A 504 -46.88 -16.36 -8.56
C ARG A 504 -47.71 -17.01 -7.44
N LYS A 505 -47.10 -17.87 -6.62
CA LYS A 505 -47.75 -18.50 -5.46
C LYS A 505 -48.17 -17.47 -4.41
N ILE A 506 -47.30 -16.52 -4.09
CA ILE A 506 -47.58 -15.42 -3.15
C ILE A 506 -48.73 -14.56 -3.67
N THR A 507 -48.72 -14.17 -4.96
CA THR A 507 -49.81 -13.40 -5.56
C THR A 507 -51.15 -14.14 -5.48
N ILE A 508 -51.17 -15.46 -5.74
CA ILE A 508 -52.39 -16.27 -5.61
C ILE A 508 -52.87 -16.30 -4.16
N GLN A 509 -51.97 -16.54 -3.20
CA GLN A 509 -52.30 -16.57 -1.78
C GLN A 509 -52.82 -15.21 -1.27
N ILE A 510 -52.21 -14.11 -1.68
CA ILE A 510 -52.68 -12.76 -1.33
C ILE A 510 -54.05 -12.49 -1.93
N ASN A 511 -54.29 -12.87 -3.19
CA ASN A 511 -55.60 -12.68 -3.82
C ASN A 511 -56.69 -13.53 -3.13
N GLN A 512 -56.35 -14.76 -2.70
CA GLN A 512 -57.26 -15.61 -1.93
C GLN A 512 -57.53 -15.07 -0.51
N ARG A 513 -56.52 -14.47 0.14
CA ARG A 513 -56.62 -14.03 1.55
C ARG A 513 -57.21 -12.63 1.72
N PHE A 514 -56.98 -11.74 0.77
CA PHE A 514 -57.40 -10.33 0.83
C PHE A 514 -58.41 -9.92 -0.25
N GLY A 515 -58.77 -10.81 -1.19
CA GLY A 515 -59.73 -10.49 -2.28
C GLY A 515 -59.25 -9.41 -3.26
N LEU A 516 -57.99 -8.97 -3.14
CA LEU A 516 -57.40 -7.92 -3.96
C LEU A 516 -57.02 -8.48 -5.33
N ASN A 517 -57.91 -8.30 -6.31
CA ASN A 517 -57.73 -8.67 -7.71
C ASN A 517 -56.66 -7.79 -8.39
N ILE A 518 -55.39 -7.97 -8.04
CA ILE A 518 -54.27 -7.29 -8.69
C ILE A 518 -54.03 -7.96 -10.05
N ARG A 519 -54.76 -7.43 -11.05
CA ARG A 519 -54.57 -7.54 -12.51
C ARG A 519 -55.16 -8.79 -13.21
N ARG A 520 -56.44 -8.67 -13.62
CA ARG A 520 -57.00 -9.36 -14.80
C ARG A 520 -56.58 -8.63 -16.10
N LYS A 521 -55.87 -9.33 -17.00
CA LYS A 521 -55.78 -9.21 -18.48
C LYS A 521 -54.50 -9.98 -18.87
N THR A 522 -54.52 -11.07 -19.62
CA THR A 522 -55.25 -11.31 -20.86
C THR A 522 -55.56 -12.81 -21.00
N VAL A 523 -56.81 -13.12 -21.35
CA VAL A 523 -57.24 -14.43 -21.82
C VAL A 523 -56.52 -14.71 -23.14
N SER A 524 -55.55 -15.63 -23.15
CA SER A 524 -55.13 -16.29 -24.39
C SER A 524 -56.02 -17.51 -24.58
N ARG A 525 -56.84 -17.42 -25.62
CA ARG A 525 -57.66 -18.48 -26.22
C ARG A 525 -56.96 -19.85 -26.11
N ARG A 526 -57.46 -20.76 -25.26
CA ARG A 526 -57.12 -22.18 -25.38
C ARG A 526 -57.75 -22.67 -26.68
N ARG A 527 -56.94 -23.16 -27.61
CA ARG A 527 -57.44 -24.05 -28.69
C ARG A 527 -57.99 -25.29 -27.99
N THR A 528 -59.30 -25.50 -28.11
CA THR A 528 -59.96 -26.77 -27.80
C THR A 528 -59.40 -27.83 -28.76
N THR A 529 -58.68 -28.81 -28.22
CA THR A 529 -58.44 -30.08 -28.92
C THR A 529 -59.74 -30.87 -28.87
N THR A 530 -60.35 -31.08 -30.04
CA THR A 530 -61.52 -31.91 -30.25
C THR A 530 -61.21 -33.34 -29.77
N ALA A 531 -61.93 -33.81 -28.77
CA ALA A 531 -61.94 -35.24 -28.40
C ALA A 531 -62.89 -35.95 -29.37
N THR A 532 -62.39 -36.94 -30.10
CA THR A 532 -63.19 -37.87 -30.89
C THR A 532 -64.05 -38.70 -29.96
N TYR A 533 -65.36 -38.52 -30.07
CA TYR A 533 -66.38 -39.31 -29.37
C TYR A 533 -66.56 -40.65 -30.10
N VAL A 534 -66.40 -41.76 -29.38
CA VAL A 534 -66.74 -43.11 -29.87
C VAL A 534 -68.10 -43.47 -29.27
N GLN A 535 -69.10 -43.71 -30.13
CA GLN A 535 -70.44 -44.14 -29.73
C GLN A 535 -70.43 -45.61 -29.29
N PRO A 536 -71.20 -45.99 -28.24
CA PRO A 536 -71.51 -47.37 -27.95
C PRO A 536 -72.72 -47.83 -28.77
N GLY A 537 -72.53 -48.85 -29.62
CA GLY A 537 -73.62 -49.52 -30.33
C GLY A 537 -74.31 -50.55 -29.43
N ALA A 538 -75.63 -50.46 -29.33
CA ALA A 538 -76.49 -51.46 -28.70
C ALA A 538 -77.10 -52.41 -29.75
N SER A 539 -77.14 -53.70 -29.39
CA SER A 539 -78.10 -54.75 -29.78
C SER A 539 -78.43 -55.01 -31.26
N GLY A 540 -78.32 -56.28 -31.68
CA GLY A 540 -79.20 -56.84 -32.72
C GLY A 540 -78.61 -57.97 -33.56
N GLU A 541 -78.98 -59.21 -33.21
CA GLU A 541 -79.45 -60.27 -34.13
C GLU A 541 -78.57 -60.75 -35.31
N PHE A 542 -77.87 -61.88 -35.10
CA PHE A 542 -78.09 -63.22 -35.72
C PHE A 542 -76.82 -64.08 -35.63
#